data_AF-J0LED2-F1
#
_entry.id   AF-J0LED2-F1
#
_cell.length_a   1.000
_cell.length_b   1.000
_cell.length_c   1.000
_cell.angle_alpha   90.00
_cell.angle_beta   90.00
_cell.angle_gamma   90.00
#
_symmetry.space_group_name_H-M   'P 1'
#
loop_
_entity.id
_entity.type
_entity.pdbx_description
1 polymer ?
#
loop_
_entity_poly.entity_id
_entity_poly.type
_entity_poly.pdbx_seq_one_letter_code
_entity_poly.pdbx_strand_id
1 'polypeptide(L)'
;TLTAEHVVRFFDTMPSLTHLGLDVLDFSRFSDPPDEGSREDAIVREVRVLDLDALDRALRAALRHPRTQMVALRVGGDWLSYWPDIERIAMRLQDARVFGWHDTRPMRSWVREAAYSTADAWAGRTVWTEARQLWKPAT
;
A
#
# COMPACT_ATOMS: atom_id res chain seq x y z
N THR A 1 4.18 -10.57 0.86
CA THR A 1 2.81 -10.01 0.81
C THR A 1 2.30 -9.83 2.21
N LEU A 2 1.68 -8.69 2.53
CA LEU A 2 1.02 -8.48 3.82
C LEU A 2 -0.15 -9.47 3.95
N THR A 3 -0.27 -10.14 5.09
CA THR A 3 -1.36 -11.09 5.36
C THR A 3 -2.06 -10.71 6.66
N ALA A 4 -3.26 -11.22 6.89
CA ALA A 4 -3.97 -11.06 8.15
C ALA A 4 -3.14 -11.58 9.34
N GLU A 5 -2.41 -12.68 9.18
CA GLU A 5 -1.54 -13.26 10.22
C GLU A 5 -0.39 -12.32 10.59
N HIS A 6 0.24 -11.67 9.59
CA HIS A 6 1.27 -10.66 9.86
C HIS A 6 0.70 -9.49 10.67
N VAL A 7 -0.50 -9.01 10.33
CA VAL A 7 -1.17 -7.94 11.05
C VAL A 7 -1.46 -8.32 12.50
N VAL A 8 -2.06 -9.49 12.74
CA VAL A 8 -2.34 -9.98 14.09
C VAL A 8 -1.05 -10.07 14.90
N ARG A 9 0.00 -10.65 14.32
CA ARG A 9 1.31 -10.77 14.98
C ARG A 9 1.90 -9.41 15.36
N PHE A 10 1.75 -8.37 14.53
CA PHE A 10 2.20 -7.03 14.89
C PHE A 10 1.47 -6.52 16.14
N PHE A 11 0.15 -6.65 16.23
CA PHE A 11 -0.60 -6.22 17.40
C PHE A 11 -0.25 -7.01 18.66
N ASP A 12 0.01 -8.32 18.54
CA ASP A 12 0.39 -9.17 19.67
C ASP A 12 1.78 -8.83 20.21
N THR A 13 2.74 -8.55 19.31
CA THR A 13 4.13 -8.23 19.66
C THR A 13 4.32 -6.77 20.07
N MET A 14 3.40 -5.88 19.67
CA MET A 14 3.48 -4.43 19.91
C MET A 14 2.22 -3.95 20.67
N PRO A 15 2.21 -4.06 22.00
CA PRO A 15 1.03 -3.72 22.82
C PRO A 15 0.67 -2.22 22.83
N SER A 16 1.56 -1.35 22.34
CA SER A 16 1.29 0.09 22.14
C SER A 16 0.86 0.44 20.71
N LEU A 17 0.83 -0.51 19.77
CA LEU A 17 0.46 -0.26 18.38
C LEU A 17 -1.03 0.13 18.28
N THR A 18 -1.28 1.34 17.79
CA THR A 18 -2.63 1.89 17.53
C THR A 18 -2.82 2.37 16.09
N HIS A 19 -1.72 2.66 15.38
CA HIS A 19 -1.72 3.17 14.01
C HIS A 19 -0.91 2.24 13.11
N LEU A 20 -1.47 1.86 11.96
CA LEU A 20 -0.81 0.99 10.99
C LEU A 20 -0.70 1.68 9.63
N GLY A 21 0.53 1.90 9.17
CA GLY A 21 0.82 2.47 7.84
C GLY A 21 1.30 1.35 6.92
N LEU A 22 0.73 1.27 5.71
CA LEU A 22 1.02 0.23 4.75
C LEU A 22 1.33 0.84 3.38
N ASP A 23 2.51 0.53 2.85
CA ASP A 23 2.88 0.85 1.47
C ASP A 23 2.42 -0.28 0.55
N VAL A 24 1.51 0.07 -0.36
CA VAL A 24 0.98 -0.78 -1.42
C VAL A 24 1.60 -0.28 -2.73
N LEU A 25 2.88 -0.63 -2.92
CA LEU A 25 3.72 -0.21 -4.03
C LEU A 25 4.30 -1.40 -4.80
N ASP A 26 4.31 -1.32 -6.13
CA ASP A 26 5.05 -2.21 -7.01
C ASP A 26 5.51 -1.48 -8.27
N PHE A 27 6.66 -1.89 -8.79
CA PHE A 27 7.32 -1.29 -9.96
C PHE A 27 7.82 -2.37 -10.94
N SER A 28 7.22 -3.56 -10.89
CA SER A 28 7.60 -4.78 -11.64
C SER A 28 7.57 -4.62 -13.16
N ARG A 29 6.99 -3.55 -13.72
CA ARG A 29 6.91 -3.35 -15.18
C ARG A 29 8.19 -2.78 -15.83
N PHE A 30 9.13 -2.21 -15.08
CA PHE A 30 10.28 -1.49 -15.65
C PHE A 30 11.62 -1.76 -14.94
N SER A 31 11.94 -3.03 -14.66
CA SER A 31 13.35 -3.41 -14.48
C SER A 31 14.13 -3.05 -15.76
N ASP A 32 15.33 -2.53 -15.57
CA ASP A 32 16.19 -1.88 -16.57
C ASP A 32 16.20 -2.51 -17.98
N PRO A 33 16.46 -1.74 -19.05
CA PRO A 33 16.70 -2.35 -20.36
C PRO A 33 17.81 -3.39 -20.20
N PRO A 34 17.64 -4.60 -20.76
CA PRO A 34 18.67 -5.62 -20.66
C PRO A 34 19.95 -5.06 -21.30
N ASP A 35 21.09 -5.22 -20.62
CA ASP A 35 22.39 -4.99 -21.24
C ASP A 35 22.40 -5.70 -22.61
N GLU A 36 22.76 -4.95 -23.66
CA GLU A 36 22.86 -5.43 -25.04
C GLU A 36 23.92 -6.54 -25.13
N GLY A 37 23.55 -7.76 -24.73
CA GLY A 37 24.50 -8.88 -24.68
C GLY A 37 23.90 -10.24 -24.37
N SER A 38 22.75 -10.31 -23.69
CA SER A 38 22.15 -11.59 -23.28
C SER A 38 20.84 -11.86 -24.00
N ARG A 39 20.93 -12.16 -25.30
CA ARG A 39 19.86 -12.83 -26.05
C ARG A 39 19.81 -14.30 -25.63
N GLU A 40 19.23 -14.62 -24.48
CA GLU A 40 18.66 -15.97 -24.26
C GLU A 40 17.81 -16.17 -23.00
N ASP A 41 17.68 -15.18 -22.12
CA ASP A 41 16.70 -15.27 -21.04
C ASP A 41 15.48 -14.45 -21.41
N ALA A 42 14.46 -15.13 -21.96
CA ALA A 42 13.11 -14.62 -21.96
C ALA A 42 12.74 -14.36 -20.49
N ILE A 43 12.93 -13.11 -20.05
CA ILE A 43 12.53 -12.64 -18.73
C ILE A 43 11.04 -12.94 -18.63
N VAL A 44 10.70 -14.03 -17.95
CA VAL A 44 9.36 -14.34 -17.51
C VAL A 44 8.98 -13.19 -16.59
N ARG A 45 8.35 -12.17 -17.17
CA ARG A 45 7.71 -11.09 -16.43
C ARG A 45 6.65 -11.75 -15.57
N GLU A 46 6.98 -12.09 -14.33
CA GLU A 46 6.00 -12.44 -13.33
C GLU A 46 5.06 -11.24 -13.19
N VAL A 47 3.90 -11.32 -13.82
CA VAL A 47 2.83 -10.35 -13.61
C VAL A 47 2.38 -10.54 -12.17
N ARG A 48 2.94 -9.72 -11.26
CA ARG A 48 2.51 -9.69 -9.87
C ARG A 48 1.16 -9.00 -9.81
N VAL A 49 0.13 -9.81 -9.62
CA VAL A 49 -1.24 -9.32 -9.37
C VAL A 49 -1.34 -8.96 -7.90
N LEU A 50 -1.88 -7.78 -7.60
CA LEU A 50 -2.19 -7.41 -6.23
C LEU A 50 -3.32 -8.32 -5.72
N ASP A 51 -3.04 -9.11 -4.68
CA ASP A 51 -4.03 -9.95 -4.02
C ASP A 51 -4.97 -9.07 -3.17
N LEU A 52 -6.06 -8.62 -3.80
CA LEU A 52 -7.09 -7.78 -3.19
C LEU A 52 -7.82 -8.49 -2.05
N ASP A 53 -7.95 -9.82 -2.10
CA ASP A 53 -8.61 -10.58 -1.04
C ASP A 53 -7.70 -10.69 0.19
N ALA A 54 -6.38 -10.84 0.00
CA ALA A 54 -5.43 -10.75 1.09
C ALA A 54 -5.42 -9.36 1.72
N LEU A 55 -5.53 -8.30 0.92
CA LEU A 55 -5.64 -6.93 1.42
C LEU A 55 -6.92 -6.74 2.26
N ASP A 56 -8.10 -7.16 1.78
CA ASP A 56 -9.35 -7.11 2.54
C ASP A 56 -9.23 -7.87 3.87
N ARG A 57 -8.68 -9.09 3.86
CA ARG A 57 -8.44 -9.88 5.08
C ARG A 57 -7.49 -9.16 6.05
N ALA A 58 -6.40 -8.57 5.56
CA ALA A 58 -5.43 -7.85 6.38
C ALA A 58 -6.06 -6.59 7.02
N LEU A 59 -6.83 -5.82 6.25
CA LEU A 59 -7.56 -4.66 6.77
C LEU A 59 -8.58 -5.07 7.83
N ARG A 60 -9.37 -6.12 7.59
CA ARG A 60 -10.31 -6.65 8.60
C ARG A 60 -9.59 -7.08 9.87
N ALA A 61 -8.44 -7.73 9.75
CA ALA A 61 -7.65 -8.14 10.92
C ALA A 61 -7.19 -6.92 11.73
N ALA A 62 -6.69 -5.87 11.06
CA ALA A 62 -6.27 -4.64 11.71
C ALA A 62 -7.45 -3.96 12.44
N LEU A 63 -8.59 -3.83 11.75
CA LEU A 63 -9.76 -3.12 12.27
C LEU A 63 -10.49 -3.88 13.38
N ARG A 64 -10.41 -5.22 13.41
CA ARG A 64 -10.95 -6.03 14.51
C ARG A 64 -10.22 -5.80 15.83
N HIS A 65 -8.97 -5.37 15.77
CA HIS A 65 -8.20 -5.14 16.98
C HIS A 65 -8.71 -3.87 17.69
N PRO A 66 -9.11 -3.93 18.99
CA PRO A 66 -9.80 -2.83 19.68
C PRO A 66 -8.93 -1.58 19.87
N ARG A 67 -7.60 -1.74 19.90
CA ARG A 67 -6.63 -0.64 19.99
C ARG A 67 -6.45 0.14 18.68
N THR A 68 -6.93 -0.36 17.55
CA THR A 68 -6.69 0.27 16.25
C THR A 68 -7.45 1.57 16.15
N GLN A 69 -6.70 2.66 15.97
CA GLN A 69 -7.19 4.02 15.77
C GLN A 69 -7.13 4.44 14.31
N MET A 70 -6.15 3.94 13.54
CA MET A 70 -5.98 4.30 12.14
C MET A 70 -5.27 3.21 11.36
N VAL A 71 -5.73 2.98 10.12
CA VAL A 71 -5.02 2.20 9.10
C VAL A 71 -4.87 3.07 7.86
N ALA A 72 -3.64 3.41 7.51
CA ALA A 72 -3.33 4.30 6.39
C ALA A 72 -2.63 3.53 5.28
N LEU A 73 -3.16 3.62 4.07
CA LEU A 73 -2.63 2.97 2.86
C LEU A 73 -1.98 4.00 1.96
N ARG A 74 -0.73 3.81 1.55
CA ARG A 74 -0.15 4.52 0.41
C ARG A 74 -0.19 3.62 -0.81
N VAL A 75 -0.90 4.00 -1.85
CA VAL A 75 -1.01 3.21 -3.09
C VAL A 75 -0.33 3.97 -4.21
N GLY A 76 0.58 3.31 -4.92
CA GLY A 76 1.41 3.94 -5.95
C GLY A 76 2.06 2.93 -6.89
N GLY A 77 2.75 3.42 -7.91
CA GLY A 77 3.39 2.59 -8.93
C GLY A 77 2.39 1.84 -9.80
N ASP A 78 2.73 0.61 -10.16
CA ASP A 78 1.92 -0.27 -11.00
C ASP A 78 0.57 -0.62 -10.34
N TRP A 79 0.54 -0.62 -9.00
CA TRP A 79 -0.66 -0.92 -8.23
C TRP A 79 -1.66 0.25 -8.11
N LEU A 80 -1.29 1.44 -8.59
CA LEU A 80 -2.23 2.58 -8.67
C LEU A 80 -3.48 2.24 -9.50
N SER A 81 -3.35 1.36 -10.49
CA SER A 81 -4.47 0.88 -11.31
C SER A 81 -5.56 0.13 -10.53
N TYR A 82 -5.22 -0.42 -9.36
CA TYR A 82 -6.16 -1.11 -8.47
C TYR A 82 -6.87 -0.16 -7.49
N TRP A 83 -6.60 1.14 -7.55
CA TRP A 83 -7.19 2.14 -6.64
C TRP A 83 -8.73 2.02 -6.52
N PRO A 84 -9.52 1.91 -7.61
CA PRO A 84 -10.97 1.77 -7.50
C PRO A 84 -11.41 0.52 -6.72
N ASP A 85 -10.64 -0.57 -6.81
CA ASP A 85 -10.94 -1.80 -6.08
C ASP A 85 -10.58 -1.70 -4.60
N ILE A 86 -9.49 -0.99 -4.28
CA ILE A 86 -9.08 -0.67 -2.91
C ILE A 86 -10.10 0.25 -2.25
N GLU A 87 -10.59 1.29 -2.94
CA GLU A 87 -11.69 2.12 -2.46
C GLU A 87 -12.93 1.30 -2.20
N ARG A 88 -13.27 0.37 -3.11
CA ARG A 88 -14.43 -0.53 -2.91
C ARG A 88 -14.27 -1.42 -1.67
N ILE A 89 -13.07 -1.94 -1.41
CA ILE A 89 -12.76 -2.65 -0.17
C ILE A 89 -13.03 -1.74 1.03
N ALA A 90 -12.45 -0.54 1.06
CA ALA A 90 -12.62 0.41 2.16
C ALA A 90 -14.10 0.78 2.39
N MET A 91 -14.85 1.01 1.31
CA MET A 91 -16.28 1.31 1.37
C MET A 91 -17.11 0.14 1.90
N ARG A 92 -16.75 -1.12 1.61
CA ARG A 92 -17.41 -2.31 2.18
C ARG A 92 -17.08 -2.51 3.66
N LEU A 93 -15.91 -2.07 4.11
CA LEU A 93 -15.53 -2.13 5.52
C LEU A 93 -16.35 -1.14 6.36
N GLN A 94 -16.79 -0.03 5.77
CA GLN A 94 -17.58 1.01 6.42
C GLN A 94 -16.95 1.47 7.75
N ASP A 95 -15.63 1.63 7.75
CA ASP A 95 -14.87 1.95 8.95
C ASP A 95 -14.14 3.28 8.78
N ALA A 96 -14.45 4.23 9.67
CA ALA A 96 -13.90 5.58 9.66
C ALA A 96 -12.38 5.62 9.88
N ARG A 97 -11.78 4.52 10.33
CA ARG A 97 -10.35 4.42 10.62
C ARG A 97 -9.49 4.09 9.39
N VAL A 98 -10.09 3.88 8.23
CA VAL A 98 -9.37 3.56 6.99
C VAL A 98 -9.09 4.82 6.18
N PHE A 99 -7.80 5.06 5.92
CA PHE A 99 -7.29 6.20 5.17
C PHE A 99 -6.47 5.71 4.00
N GLY A 100 -6.50 6.46 2.90
CA GLY A 100 -5.75 6.16 1.70
C GLY A 100 -5.09 7.41 1.10
N TRP A 101 -3.85 7.25 0.69
CA TRP A 101 -3.10 8.18 -0.12
C TRP A 101 -2.96 7.59 -1.52
N HIS A 102 -3.68 8.19 -2.47
CA HIS A 102 -3.57 7.91 -3.90
C HIS A 102 -2.35 8.63 -4.47
N ASP A 103 -1.20 7.94 -4.50
CA ASP A 103 0.08 8.52 -4.92
C ASP A 103 0.25 8.44 -6.43
N THR A 104 -0.28 9.45 -7.14
CA THR A 104 -0.34 9.49 -8.61
C THR A 104 1.00 9.84 -9.28
N ARG A 105 2.07 10.03 -8.51
CA ARG A 105 3.38 10.37 -9.07
C ARG A 105 3.91 9.22 -9.93
N PRO A 106 4.63 9.51 -11.03
CA PRO A 106 5.14 8.48 -11.94
C PRO A 106 6.33 7.74 -11.31
N MET A 107 6.03 6.78 -10.45
CA MET A 107 7.00 5.89 -9.83
C MET A 107 7.20 4.67 -10.72
N ARG A 108 8.26 4.72 -11.54
CA ARG A 108 8.57 3.65 -12.50
C ARG A 108 9.64 2.68 -11.99
N SER A 109 10.29 2.98 -10.87
CA SER A 109 11.35 2.16 -10.29
C SER A 109 11.50 2.46 -8.80
N TRP A 110 12.13 1.55 -8.07
CA TRP A 110 12.48 1.76 -6.66
C TRP A 110 13.45 2.93 -6.46
N VAL A 111 14.33 3.21 -7.44
CA VAL A 111 15.23 4.38 -7.41
C VAL A 111 14.43 5.68 -7.46
N ARG A 112 13.42 5.75 -8.34
CA ARG A 112 12.50 6.90 -8.42
C ARG A 112 11.67 7.03 -7.14
N GLU A 113 11.17 5.94 -6.59
CA GLU A 113 10.44 5.92 -5.32
C GLU A 113 11.31 6.49 -4.19
N ALA A 114 12.56 6.04 -4.06
CA ALA A 114 13.48 6.52 -3.03
C ALA A 114 13.77 8.03 -3.15
N ALA A 115 13.88 8.54 -4.38
CA ALA A 115 14.03 9.97 -4.63
C ALA A 115 12.78 10.76 -4.18
N TYR A 116 11.58 10.24 -4.47
CA TYR A 116 10.33 10.84 -4.00
C TYR A 116 10.19 10.77 -2.49
N SER A 117 10.51 9.64 -1.85
CA SER A 117 10.47 9.47 -0.41
C SER A 117 11.46 10.41 0.30
N THR A 118 12.63 10.64 -0.29
CA THR A 118 13.59 11.65 0.20
C THR A 118 13.00 13.05 0.13
N ALA A 119 12.42 13.42 -1.02
CA ALA A 119 11.79 14.72 -1.19
C ALA A 119 10.58 14.91 -0.25
N ASP A 120 9.79 13.85 -0.03
CA ASP A 120 8.67 13.85 0.90
C ASP A 120 9.12 14.06 2.33
N ALA A 121 10.21 13.42 2.77
CA ALA A 121 10.80 13.65 4.08
C ALA A 121 11.20 15.13 4.27
N TRP A 122 11.85 15.74 3.29
CA TRP A 122 12.19 17.18 3.31
C TRP A 122 10.96 18.08 3.33
N ALA A 123 9.89 17.68 2.66
CA ALA A 123 8.62 18.42 2.61
C ALA A 123 7.68 18.11 3.80
N GLY A 124 8.07 17.23 4.73
CA GLY A 124 7.22 16.78 5.83
C GLY A 124 6.01 15.96 5.40
N ARG A 125 6.04 15.37 4.20
CA ARG A 125 4.95 14.56 3.63
C ARG A 125 5.15 13.11 4.02
N THR A 126 4.09 12.48 4.53
CA THR A 126 4.07 11.05 4.84
C THR A 126 2.67 10.50 4.59
N VAL A 127 2.51 9.18 4.65
CA VAL A 127 1.17 8.56 4.58
C VAL A 127 0.21 9.14 5.62
N TRP A 128 0.71 9.58 6.78
CA TRP A 128 -0.10 10.16 7.86
C TRP A 128 -0.61 11.56 7.56
N THR A 129 0.12 12.34 6.76
CA THR A 129 -0.25 13.73 6.41
C THR A 129 -1.07 13.79 5.13
N GLU A 130 -0.77 12.90 4.19
CA GLU A 130 -1.35 12.91 2.85
C GLU A 130 -2.61 12.06 2.73
N ALA A 131 -2.71 10.95 3.50
CA ALA A 131 -3.86 10.07 3.39
C ALA A 131 -5.16 10.79 3.78
N ARG A 132 -6.24 10.40 3.10
CA ARG A 132 -7.59 10.90 3.32
C ARG A 132 -8.50 9.74 3.67
N GLN A 133 -9.49 10.01 4.50
CA GLN A 133 -10.46 9.02 4.94
C GLN A 133 -11.21 8.48 3.72
N LEU A 134 -11.17 7.15 3.52
CA LEU A 134 -11.76 6.52 2.34
C LEU A 134 -13.25 6.27 2.48
N TRP A 135 -13.72 6.08 3.71
CA TRP A 135 -15.14 5.99 4.02
C TRP A 135 -15.55 7.10 4.98
N LYS A 136 -16.53 7.89 4.57
CA LYS A 136 -17.17 8.89 5.44
C LYS A 136 -18.55 8.38 5.82
N PRO A 137 -18.88 8.23 7.11
CA PRO A 137 -20.26 8.00 7.50
C PRO A 137 -21.13 9.15 6.97
N ALA A 138 -22.30 8.83 6.43
CA ALA A 138 -23.30 9.85 6.16
C ALA A 138 -23.67 10.49 7.50
N THR A 139 -23.37 11.79 7.62
CA THR A 139 -23.82 12.65 8.73
C THR A 139 -25.31 12.93 8.62
#